data_AF-A0A1R2CHS7-F1
#
_entry.id   AF-A0A1R2CHS7-F1
#
_cell.length_a   1.000
_cell.length_b   1.000
_cell.length_c   1.000
_cell.angle_alpha   90.00
_cell.angle_beta   90.00
_cell.angle_gamma   90.00
#
_symmetry.space_group_name_H-M   'P 1'
#
loop_
_entity.id
_entity.type
_entity.pdbx_description
1 polymer ?
#
loop_
_entity_poly.entity_id
_entity_poly.type
_entity_poly.pdbx_seq_one_letter_code
_entity_poly.pdbx_strand_id
1 'polypeptide(L)'
;MSTSELLEQQMSKAKNKGKGLELDLGKLNKKQDFEKTLYEIFQQAFITNCHLDEASVTGEELETLEELSTEEILENFKDLVNDLLNFKRDYRSTDKAELAQRSEQFENMLQKLEAEVRNHIRIEHQLKLHIENNQNKIEELEKYKTETEAKIIEYEERFRAENNKSVKPENSKDRVLQKFEVECSKLKNLLEDKVKECEKLKKELEKNKTPKQPEKNSTSIEYLKKRLEEKAWELNKIQQIMKDKTEKNPGKFIERKKKRSMDDGNRNTPSPFRNKKETETTWSESRPSTAKKTPSRSHVRSISDQTRPISSKKMII
;
A
#
# COMPACT_ATOMS: atom_id res chain seq x y z
N MET A 1 -8.59 -0.85 50.31
CA MET A 1 -8.52 -2.12 49.56
C MET A 1 -9.17 -1.91 48.21
N SER A 2 -8.46 -2.27 47.14
CA SER A 2 -8.98 -2.24 45.77
C SER A 2 -9.99 -3.38 45.56
N THR A 3 -10.93 -3.20 44.63
CA THR A 3 -11.87 -4.26 44.22
C THR A 3 -11.15 -5.53 43.76
N SER A 4 -9.95 -5.38 43.20
CA SER A 4 -9.04 -6.48 42.86
C SER A 4 -8.54 -7.27 44.07
N GLU A 5 -8.13 -6.59 45.15
CA GLU A 5 -7.65 -7.22 46.39
C GLU A 5 -8.77 -8.00 47.10
N LEU A 6 -10.01 -7.50 47.04
CA LEU A 6 -11.16 -8.17 47.63
C LEU A 6 -11.49 -9.48 46.90
N LEU A 7 -11.37 -9.49 45.57
CA LEU A 7 -11.64 -10.66 44.74
C LEU A 7 -10.57 -11.76 44.95
N GLU A 8 -9.30 -11.34 45.07
CA GLU A 8 -8.18 -12.25 45.28
C GLU A 8 -8.22 -12.87 46.69
N GLN A 9 -8.64 -12.10 47.70
CA GLN A 9 -8.86 -12.60 49.05
C GLN A 9 -10.02 -13.62 49.10
N GLN A 10 -11.11 -13.41 48.36
CA GLN A 10 -12.21 -14.38 48.26
C GLN A 10 -11.78 -15.67 47.54
N MET A 11 -11.01 -15.56 46.46
CA MET A 11 -10.49 -16.72 45.72
C MET A 11 -9.47 -17.54 46.54
N SER A 12 -8.68 -16.90 47.40
CA SER A 12 -7.76 -17.60 48.31
C SER A 12 -8.48 -18.41 49.39
N LYS A 13 -9.61 -17.89 49.90
CA LYS A 13 -10.42 -18.57 50.93
C LYS A 13 -11.16 -19.79 50.37
N ALA A 14 -11.50 -19.80 49.07
CA ALA A 14 -12.11 -20.96 48.42
C ALA A 14 -11.13 -22.13 48.23
N LYS A 15 -9.84 -21.86 48.02
CA LYS A 15 -8.82 -22.93 47.81
C LYS A 15 -8.48 -23.74 49.07
N ASN A 16 -8.75 -23.21 50.26
CA ASN A 16 -8.43 -23.90 51.52
C ASN A 16 -9.55 -24.77 52.11
N LYS A 17 -10.73 -24.83 51.48
CA LYS A 17 -11.84 -25.71 51.91
C LYS A 17 -11.84 -27.11 51.27
N GLY A 18 -10.88 -27.41 50.38
CA GLY A 18 -10.78 -28.70 49.68
C GLY A 18 -10.03 -29.80 50.44
N LYS A 19 -9.63 -29.60 51.69
CA LYS A 19 -8.98 -30.63 52.51
C LYS A 19 -9.93 -31.11 53.60
N GLY A 20 -10.58 -32.24 53.37
CA GLY A 20 -11.28 -32.97 54.42
C GLY A 20 -12.61 -33.55 53.94
N LEU A 21 -12.53 -34.62 53.15
CA LEU A 21 -13.45 -35.75 53.08
C LEU A 21 -12.89 -36.71 52.00
N GLU A 22 -11.63 -37.11 52.16
CA GLU A 22 -11.06 -38.18 51.34
C GLU A 22 -11.52 -39.49 51.99
N LEU A 23 -12.62 -40.04 51.48
CA LEU A 23 -13.09 -41.39 51.83
C LEU A 23 -12.02 -42.38 51.34
N ASP A 24 -11.29 -42.98 52.28
CA ASP A 24 -10.28 -44.02 52.03
C ASP A 24 -10.97 -45.33 51.58
N LEU A 25 -11.37 -45.37 50.31
CA LEU A 25 -12.08 -46.50 49.69
C LEU A 25 -11.26 -47.81 49.67
N GLY A 26 -9.96 -47.75 49.98
CA GLY A 26 -9.05 -48.90 49.98
C GLY A 26 -9.29 -49.92 51.10
N LYS A 27 -10.16 -49.62 52.08
CA LYS A 27 -10.44 -50.50 53.24
C LYS A 27 -11.77 -51.26 53.16
N LEU A 28 -12.58 -51.03 52.13
CA LEU A 28 -13.91 -51.65 51.93
C LEU A 28 -13.81 -53.06 51.33
N ASN A 29 -13.20 -54.01 52.05
CA ASN A 29 -13.02 -55.37 51.52
C ASN A 29 -14.07 -56.39 52.03
N LYS A 30 -15.14 -55.92 52.69
CA LYS A 30 -16.29 -56.75 53.10
C LYS A 30 -17.59 -56.12 52.63
N LYS A 31 -18.49 -56.94 52.08
CA LYS A 31 -19.81 -56.52 51.57
C LYS A 31 -20.65 -55.76 52.62
N GLN A 32 -20.60 -56.20 53.87
CA GLN A 32 -21.28 -55.53 55.01
C GLN A 32 -20.72 -54.12 55.30
N ASP A 33 -19.42 -53.88 55.08
CA ASP A 33 -18.83 -52.57 55.33
C ASP A 33 -19.30 -51.56 54.29
N PHE A 34 -19.59 -52.01 53.06
CA PHE A 34 -20.11 -51.18 51.98
C PHE A 34 -21.56 -50.75 52.21
N GLU A 35 -22.45 -51.68 52.54
CA GLU A 35 -23.87 -51.38 52.81
C GLU A 35 -24.00 -50.35 53.94
N LYS A 36 -23.23 -50.54 55.02
CA LYS A 36 -23.18 -49.58 56.13
C LYS A 36 -22.65 -48.21 55.72
N THR A 37 -21.56 -48.17 54.94
CA THR A 37 -20.99 -46.90 54.46
C THR A 37 -21.96 -46.16 53.55
N LEU A 38 -22.66 -46.88 52.66
CA LEU A 38 -23.68 -46.30 51.78
C LEU A 38 -24.82 -45.68 52.60
N TYR A 39 -25.24 -46.38 53.66
CA TYR A 39 -26.23 -45.91 54.62
C TYR A 39 -25.83 -44.60 55.29
N GLU A 40 -24.61 -44.56 55.85
CA GLU A 40 -24.07 -43.40 56.54
C GLU A 40 -23.99 -42.18 55.60
N ILE A 41 -23.58 -42.40 54.34
CA ILE A 41 -23.55 -41.35 53.32
C ILE A 41 -24.96 -40.85 53.00
N PHE A 42 -25.93 -41.75 52.81
CA PHE A 42 -27.31 -41.37 52.51
C PHE A 42 -27.95 -40.60 53.66
N GLN A 43 -27.83 -41.09 54.89
CA GLN A 43 -28.32 -40.43 56.10
C GLN A 43 -27.68 -39.06 56.27
N GLN A 44 -26.36 -38.94 56.08
CA GLN A 44 -25.67 -37.66 56.16
C GLN A 44 -26.16 -36.68 55.08
N ALA A 45 -26.36 -37.16 53.84
CA ALA A 45 -26.87 -36.35 52.74
C ALA A 45 -28.30 -35.86 53.01
N PHE A 46 -29.19 -36.73 53.51
CA PHE A 46 -30.56 -36.38 53.88
C PHE A 46 -30.58 -35.33 54.98
N ILE A 47 -29.86 -35.56 56.09
CA ILE A 47 -29.77 -34.60 57.20
C ILE A 47 -29.25 -33.27 56.69
N THR A 48 -28.20 -33.27 55.88
CA THR A 48 -27.63 -32.04 55.31
C THR A 48 -28.64 -31.32 54.43
N ASN A 49 -29.43 -32.04 53.63
CA ASN A 49 -30.47 -31.47 52.78
C ASN A 49 -31.57 -30.78 53.61
N CYS A 50 -32.07 -31.42 54.67
CA CYS A 50 -33.05 -30.81 55.57
C CYS A 50 -32.52 -29.49 56.17
N HIS A 51 -31.25 -29.45 56.58
CA HIS A 51 -30.64 -28.22 57.09
C HIS A 51 -30.52 -27.11 56.02
N LEU A 52 -30.32 -27.46 54.75
CA LEU A 52 -30.32 -26.47 53.65
C LEU A 52 -31.70 -25.86 53.42
N ASP A 53 -32.75 -26.64 53.69
CA ASP A 53 -34.15 -26.19 53.65
C ASP A 53 -34.62 -25.53 54.95
N GLU A 54 -33.69 -25.23 55.87
CA GLU A 54 -33.95 -24.68 57.21
C GLU A 54 -34.89 -25.56 58.07
N ALA A 55 -35.00 -26.84 57.75
CA ALA A 55 -35.81 -27.83 58.47
C ALA A 55 -34.94 -28.70 59.39
N SER A 56 -35.51 -29.11 60.53
CA SER A 56 -34.89 -30.08 61.43
C SER A 56 -35.40 -31.48 61.14
N VAL A 57 -34.50 -32.47 61.13
CA VAL A 57 -34.87 -33.88 61.00
C VAL A 57 -35.63 -34.35 62.24
N THR A 58 -36.80 -34.94 62.03
CA THR A 58 -37.65 -35.49 63.08
C THR A 58 -37.21 -36.91 63.48
N GLY A 59 -37.62 -37.36 64.67
CA GLY A 59 -37.33 -38.72 65.13
C GLY A 59 -37.97 -39.79 64.24
N GLU A 60 -39.20 -39.53 63.75
CA GLU A 60 -39.91 -40.43 62.84
C GLU A 60 -39.16 -40.57 61.50
N GLU A 61 -38.64 -39.48 60.96
CA GLU A 61 -37.82 -39.52 59.73
C GLU A 61 -36.51 -40.31 59.93
N LEU A 62 -35.87 -40.21 61.10
CA LEU A 62 -34.67 -41.01 61.42
C LEU A 62 -34.98 -42.51 61.51
N GLU A 63 -36.13 -42.88 62.08
CA GLU A 63 -36.55 -44.27 62.18
C GLU A 63 -36.87 -44.84 60.79
N THR A 64 -37.62 -44.10 59.95
CA THR A 64 -37.85 -44.50 58.54
C THR A 64 -36.55 -44.59 57.74
N LEU A 65 -35.59 -43.71 58.05
CA LEU A 65 -34.26 -43.76 57.48
C LEU A 65 -33.46 -44.96 57.92
N GLU A 66 -33.80 -45.71 58.98
CA GLU A 66 -33.15 -46.96 59.43
C GLU A 66 -33.79 -48.23 58.82
N GLU A 67 -34.97 -48.10 58.23
CA GLU A 67 -35.73 -49.21 57.62
C GLU A 67 -35.46 -49.38 56.11
N LEU A 68 -34.77 -48.44 55.48
CA LEU A 68 -34.52 -48.45 54.03
C LEU A 68 -33.61 -49.59 53.60
N SER A 69 -34.02 -50.30 52.55
CA SER A 69 -33.17 -51.29 51.89
C SER A 69 -32.05 -50.62 51.08
N THR A 70 -30.97 -51.38 50.83
CA THR A 70 -29.84 -50.90 50.02
C THR A 70 -30.28 -50.57 48.59
N GLU A 71 -31.21 -51.35 48.04
CA GLU A 71 -31.80 -51.13 46.72
C GLU A 71 -32.57 -49.81 46.65
N GLU A 72 -33.40 -49.49 47.65
CA GLU A 72 -34.13 -48.22 47.73
C GLU A 72 -33.19 -47.02 47.85
N ILE A 73 -32.12 -47.14 48.65
CA ILE A 73 -31.10 -46.09 48.77
C ILE A 73 -30.43 -45.83 47.40
N LEU A 74 -30.09 -46.89 46.67
CA LEU A 74 -29.49 -46.77 45.33
C LEU A 74 -30.45 -46.17 44.30
N GLU A 75 -31.74 -46.51 44.37
CA GLU A 75 -32.77 -45.92 43.52
C GLU A 75 -32.93 -44.42 43.80
N ASN A 76 -33.00 -44.02 45.08
CA ASN A 76 -33.01 -42.62 45.47
C ASN A 76 -31.77 -41.87 44.98
N PHE A 77 -30.57 -42.47 45.09
CA PHE A 77 -29.35 -41.86 44.54
C PHE A 77 -29.41 -41.70 43.03
N LYS A 78 -29.93 -42.70 42.32
CA LYS A 78 -30.09 -42.64 40.86
C LYS A 78 -31.03 -41.51 40.46
N ASP A 79 -32.16 -41.36 41.16
CA ASP A 79 -33.12 -40.28 40.90
C ASP A 79 -32.51 -38.91 41.20
N LEU A 80 -31.81 -38.76 42.33
CA LEU A 80 -31.08 -37.54 42.66
C LEU A 80 -30.04 -37.17 41.58
N VAL A 81 -29.28 -38.15 41.07
CA VAL A 81 -28.31 -37.92 39.98
C VAL A 81 -29.02 -37.48 38.70
N ASN A 82 -30.15 -38.09 38.36
CA ASN A 82 -30.94 -37.71 37.19
C ASN A 82 -31.50 -36.28 37.33
N ASP A 83 -32.01 -35.93 38.50
CA ASP A 83 -32.53 -34.59 38.78
C ASP A 83 -31.42 -33.55 38.74
N LEU A 84 -30.23 -33.83 39.28
CA LEU A 84 -29.07 -32.95 39.16
C LEU A 84 -28.62 -32.77 37.71
N LEU A 85 -28.67 -33.81 36.88
CA LEU A 85 -28.35 -33.72 35.46
C LEU A 85 -29.39 -32.91 34.69
N ASN A 86 -30.68 -33.11 34.97
CA ASN A 86 -31.77 -32.33 34.40
C ASN A 86 -31.68 -30.86 34.83
N PHE A 87 -31.49 -30.59 36.12
CA PHE A 87 -31.26 -29.25 36.64
C PHE A 87 -30.06 -28.58 35.96
N LYS A 88 -28.94 -29.29 35.78
CA LYS A 88 -27.77 -28.75 35.07
C LYS A 88 -28.07 -28.40 33.61
N ARG A 89 -28.85 -29.24 32.92
CA ARG A 89 -29.29 -28.98 31.53
C ARG A 89 -30.18 -27.74 31.50
N ASP A 90 -31.17 -27.70 32.37
CA ASP A 90 -32.19 -26.65 32.40
C ASP A 90 -31.59 -25.32 32.88
N TYR A 91 -30.62 -25.36 33.81
CA TYR A 91 -29.84 -24.20 34.26
C TYR A 91 -29.00 -23.60 33.12
N ARG A 92 -28.44 -24.46 32.25
CA ARG A 92 -27.71 -23.99 31.06
C ARG A 92 -28.62 -23.39 30.00
N SER A 93 -29.85 -23.88 29.88
CA SER A 93 -30.87 -23.32 28.99
C SER A 93 -31.74 -22.25 29.66
N THR A 94 -31.43 -21.85 30.90
CA THR A 94 -32.24 -20.83 31.56
C THR A 94 -31.96 -19.49 30.91
N ASP A 95 -33.01 -18.69 30.73
CA ASP A 95 -32.98 -17.34 30.16
C ASP A 95 -31.85 -16.46 30.73
N LYS A 96 -31.43 -16.66 31.99
CA LYS A 96 -30.30 -15.94 32.59
C LYS A 96 -28.95 -16.22 31.91
N ALA A 97 -28.68 -17.48 31.54
CA ALA A 97 -27.46 -17.86 30.85
C ALA A 97 -27.48 -17.32 29.40
N GLU A 98 -28.62 -17.43 28.73
CA GLU A 98 -28.80 -16.86 27.39
C GLU A 98 -28.70 -15.33 27.40
N LEU A 99 -29.28 -14.67 28.41
CA LEU A 99 -29.21 -13.22 28.58
C LEU A 99 -27.77 -12.74 28.83
N ALA A 100 -27.00 -13.47 29.63
CA ALA A 100 -25.58 -13.18 29.84
C ALA A 100 -24.79 -13.31 28.52
N GLN A 101 -25.02 -14.39 27.76
CA GLN A 101 -24.36 -14.59 26.47
C GLN A 101 -24.75 -13.51 25.45
N ARG A 102 -26.03 -13.14 25.42
CA ARG A 102 -26.53 -12.08 24.54
C ARG A 102 -25.98 -10.70 24.94
N SER A 103 -25.86 -10.43 26.24
CA SER A 103 -25.21 -9.22 26.74
C SER A 103 -23.75 -9.15 26.31
N GLU A 104 -23.02 -10.26 26.37
CA GLU A 104 -21.64 -10.36 25.90
C GLU A 104 -21.53 -10.11 24.39
N GLN A 105 -22.47 -10.63 23.59
CA GLN A 105 -22.51 -10.36 22.16
C GLN A 105 -22.76 -8.88 21.83
N PHE A 106 -23.67 -8.23 22.56
CA PHE A 106 -23.94 -6.81 22.38
C PHE A 106 -22.74 -5.95 22.78
N GLU A 107 -22.08 -6.27 23.89
CA GLU A 107 -20.86 -5.60 24.32
C GLU A 107 -19.75 -5.72 23.26
N ASN A 108 -19.53 -6.92 22.71
CA ASN A 108 -18.56 -7.13 21.64
C ASN A 108 -18.89 -6.35 20.35
N MET A 109 -20.18 -6.22 20.02
CA MET A 109 -20.62 -5.43 18.87
C MET A 109 -20.40 -3.93 19.12
N LEU A 110 -20.69 -3.46 20.33
CA LEU A 110 -20.48 -2.07 20.74
C LEU A 110 -18.99 -1.70 20.66
N GLN A 111 -18.10 -2.55 21.18
CA GLN A 111 -16.65 -2.35 21.09
C GLN A 111 -16.14 -2.28 19.65
N LYS A 112 -16.69 -3.10 18.73
CA LYS A 112 -16.36 -3.04 17.30
C LYS A 112 -16.78 -1.72 16.67
N LEU A 113 -18.00 -1.26 16.94
CA LEU A 113 -18.50 0.02 16.46
C LEU A 113 -17.68 1.19 17.02
N GLU A 114 -17.31 1.16 18.29
CA GLU A 114 -16.43 2.17 18.89
C GLU A 114 -15.05 2.19 18.22
N ALA A 115 -14.47 1.02 17.93
CA ALA A 115 -13.19 0.91 17.24
C ALA A 115 -13.26 1.50 15.81
N GLU A 116 -14.35 1.24 15.10
CA GLU A 116 -14.61 1.78 13.77
C GLU A 116 -14.74 3.31 13.79
N VAL A 117 -15.52 3.86 14.73
CA VAL A 117 -15.66 5.32 14.93
C VAL A 117 -14.31 5.96 15.22
N ARG A 118 -13.51 5.38 16.12
CA ARG A 118 -12.14 5.88 16.41
C ARG A 118 -11.25 5.84 15.18
N ASN A 119 -11.39 4.82 14.32
CA ASN A 119 -10.64 4.73 13.07
C ASN A 119 -11.07 5.79 12.05
N HIS A 120 -12.38 6.02 11.91
CA HIS A 120 -12.92 7.07 11.04
C HIS A 120 -12.40 8.46 11.43
N ILE A 121 -12.46 8.80 12.72
CA ILE A 121 -11.93 10.08 13.25
C ILE A 121 -10.45 10.24 12.90
N ARG A 122 -9.65 9.17 13.04
CA ARG A 122 -8.22 9.20 12.70
C ARG A 122 -7.98 9.48 11.22
N ILE A 123 -8.70 8.80 10.33
CA ILE A 123 -8.59 8.98 8.89
C ILE A 123 -9.03 10.39 8.49
N GLU A 124 -10.15 10.87 9.03
CA GLU A 124 -10.65 12.22 8.78
C GLU A 124 -9.64 13.29 9.20
N HIS A 125 -9.03 13.14 10.38
CA HIS A 125 -7.98 14.05 10.83
C HIS A 125 -6.75 14.04 9.91
N GLN A 126 -6.32 12.87 9.44
CA GLN A 126 -5.22 12.75 8.48
C GLN A 126 -5.54 13.45 7.14
N LEU A 127 -6.76 13.25 6.64
CA LEU A 127 -7.23 13.91 5.42
C LEU A 127 -7.27 15.43 5.59
N LYS A 128 -7.73 15.92 6.74
CA LYS A 128 -7.74 17.36 7.06
C LYS A 128 -6.33 17.95 7.02
N LEU A 129 -5.36 17.32 7.69
CA LEU A 129 -3.96 17.76 7.66
C LEU A 129 -3.38 17.75 6.24
N HIS A 130 -3.73 16.75 5.42
CA HIS A 130 -3.27 16.68 4.04
C HIS A 130 -3.88 17.79 3.17
N ILE A 131 -5.16 18.12 3.39
CA ILE A 131 -5.82 19.26 2.72
C ILE A 131 -5.14 20.58 3.12
N GLU A 132 -4.95 20.82 4.42
CA GLU A 132 -4.28 22.03 4.94
C GLU A 132 -2.86 22.17 4.36
N ASN A 133 -2.08 21.09 4.31
CA ASN A 133 -0.74 21.11 3.72
C ASN A 133 -0.76 21.43 2.21
N ASN A 134 -1.74 20.89 1.47
CA ASN A 134 -1.87 21.20 0.05
C ASN A 134 -2.34 22.64 -0.19
N GLN A 135 -3.21 23.18 0.66
CA GLN A 135 -3.62 24.59 0.62
C GLN A 135 -2.41 25.50 0.83
N ASN A 136 -1.60 25.25 1.86
CA ASN A 136 -0.37 26.00 2.09
C ASN A 136 0.57 25.98 0.87
N LYS A 137 0.73 24.81 0.22
CA LYS A 137 1.55 24.68 -0.98
C LYS A 137 0.98 25.44 -2.18
N ILE A 138 -0.35 25.49 -2.32
CA ILE A 138 -1.01 26.28 -3.36
C ILE A 138 -0.74 27.77 -3.11
N GLU A 139 -0.92 28.25 -1.88
CA GLU A 139 -0.66 29.64 -1.50
C GLU A 139 0.81 30.05 -1.78
N GLU A 140 1.78 29.18 -1.46
CA GLU A 140 3.19 29.40 -1.78
C GLU A 140 3.44 29.52 -3.29
N LEU A 141 2.81 28.66 -4.10
CA LEU A 141 2.92 28.68 -5.56
C LEU A 141 2.25 29.92 -6.16
N GLU A 142 1.13 30.37 -5.63
CA GLU A 142 0.45 31.60 -6.05
C GLU A 142 1.29 32.83 -5.73
N LYS A 143 1.91 32.88 -4.55
CA LYS A 143 2.88 33.92 -4.20
C LYS A 143 4.07 33.92 -5.17
N TYR A 144 4.64 32.75 -5.46
CA TYR A 144 5.75 32.64 -6.42
C TYR A 144 5.34 33.09 -7.84
N LYS A 145 4.12 32.74 -8.27
CA LYS A 145 3.57 33.14 -9.57
C LYS A 145 3.46 34.66 -9.65
N THR A 146 2.83 35.32 -8.67
CA THR A 146 2.66 36.78 -8.64
C THR A 146 3.99 37.53 -8.61
N GLU A 147 4.97 37.04 -7.84
CA GLU A 147 6.35 37.60 -7.84
C GLU A 147 7.03 37.46 -9.21
N THR A 148 6.79 36.34 -9.91
CA THR A 148 7.38 36.09 -11.23
C THR A 148 6.70 36.96 -12.29
N GLU A 149 5.37 37.11 -12.25
CA GLU A 149 4.61 38.00 -13.12
C GLU A 149 5.04 39.46 -12.94
N ALA A 150 5.23 39.91 -11.70
CA ALA A 150 5.75 41.25 -11.41
C ALA A 150 7.14 41.48 -12.03
N LYS A 151 8.05 40.49 -11.93
CA LYS A 151 9.38 40.56 -12.56
C LYS A 151 9.30 40.58 -14.09
N ILE A 152 8.38 39.81 -14.69
CA ILE A 152 8.16 39.82 -16.15
C ILE A 152 7.74 41.22 -16.59
N ILE A 153 6.76 41.82 -15.91
CA ILE A 153 6.31 43.19 -16.20
C ILE A 153 7.47 44.18 -16.08
N GLU A 154 8.27 44.11 -15.02
CA GLU A 154 9.44 44.96 -14.82
C GLU A 154 10.46 44.82 -15.97
N TYR A 155 10.74 43.60 -16.43
CA TYR A 155 11.64 43.37 -17.56
C TYR A 155 11.07 43.87 -18.89
N GLU A 156 9.77 43.69 -19.13
CA GLU A 156 9.10 44.22 -20.32
C GLU A 156 9.14 45.75 -20.37
N GLU A 157 8.92 46.42 -19.24
CA GLU A 157 9.04 47.87 -19.11
C GLU A 157 10.47 48.36 -19.37
N ARG A 158 11.48 47.71 -18.78
CA ARG A 158 12.90 48.02 -19.04
C ARG A 158 13.26 47.84 -20.51
N PHE A 159 12.82 46.75 -21.14
CA PHE A 159 13.08 46.49 -22.55
C PHE A 159 12.42 47.53 -23.47
N ARG A 160 11.18 47.94 -23.17
CA ARG A 160 10.50 49.03 -23.88
C ARG A 160 11.25 50.35 -23.73
N ALA A 161 11.74 50.67 -22.53
CA ALA A 161 12.50 51.89 -22.28
C ALA A 161 13.85 51.92 -23.02
N GLU A 162 14.53 50.78 -23.17
CA GLU A 162 15.78 50.66 -23.94
C GLU A 162 15.53 50.79 -25.45
N ASN A 163 14.50 50.15 -26.00
CA ASN A 163 14.17 50.27 -27.43
C ASN A 163 13.76 51.69 -27.83
N ASN A 164 13.06 52.42 -26.96
CA ASN A 164 12.71 53.81 -27.23
C ASN A 164 13.94 54.75 -27.23
N LYS A 165 15.07 54.35 -26.63
CA LYS A 165 16.32 55.13 -26.63
C LYS A 165 17.26 54.79 -27.79
N SER A 166 17.04 53.68 -28.50
CA SER A 166 17.92 53.18 -29.56
C SER A 166 17.42 53.42 -30.99
N VAL A 167 16.27 54.10 -31.18
CA VAL A 167 15.85 54.61 -32.50
C VAL A 167 16.65 55.86 -32.88
N LYS A 168 17.97 55.73 -32.99
CA LYS A 168 18.68 56.42 -34.08
C LYS A 168 18.62 55.44 -35.25
N PRO A 169 18.07 55.82 -36.41
CA PRO A 169 17.98 54.93 -37.57
C PRO A 169 19.40 54.57 -38.00
N GLU A 170 19.88 53.42 -37.55
CA GLU A 170 21.14 52.85 -37.95
C GLU A 170 20.94 52.25 -39.36
N ASN A 171 20.84 53.15 -40.35
CA ASN A 171 20.70 52.91 -41.79
C ASN A 171 21.80 51.99 -42.40
N SER A 172 22.67 51.39 -41.59
CA SER A 172 23.74 50.49 -42.02
C SER A 172 23.30 49.04 -42.09
N LYS A 173 22.47 48.55 -41.15
CA LYS A 173 22.06 47.13 -41.10
C LYS A 173 21.06 46.78 -42.19
N ASP A 174 20.11 47.68 -42.47
CA ASP A 174 19.18 47.51 -43.60
C ASP A 174 19.90 47.51 -44.95
N ARG A 175 20.96 48.28 -45.12
CA ARG A 175 21.79 48.23 -46.34
C ARG A 175 22.52 46.90 -46.49
N VAL A 176 22.94 46.28 -45.39
CA VAL A 176 23.58 44.96 -45.42
C VAL A 176 22.56 43.87 -45.74
N LEU A 177 21.38 43.91 -45.11
CA LEU A 177 20.29 42.97 -45.40
C LEU A 177 19.81 43.09 -46.84
N GLN A 178 19.64 44.31 -47.36
CA GLN A 178 19.25 44.55 -48.74
C GLN A 178 20.30 44.07 -49.75
N LYS A 179 21.60 44.25 -49.47
CA LYS A 179 22.67 43.68 -50.30
C LYS A 179 22.61 42.14 -50.30
N PHE A 180 22.34 41.54 -49.15
CA PHE A 180 22.23 40.09 -49.01
C PHE A 180 21.01 39.54 -49.76
N GLU A 181 19.86 40.21 -49.70
CA GLU A 181 18.68 39.85 -50.50
C GLU A 181 18.93 39.91 -52.01
N VAL A 182 19.68 40.93 -52.46
CA VAL A 182 20.08 41.05 -53.87
C VAL A 182 21.02 39.91 -54.28
N GLU A 183 21.99 39.53 -53.43
CA GLU A 183 22.87 38.38 -53.70
C GLU A 183 22.12 37.04 -53.70
N CYS A 184 21.20 36.82 -52.76
CA CYS A 184 20.33 35.64 -52.76
C CYS A 184 19.48 35.55 -54.03
N SER A 185 18.93 36.67 -54.49
CA SER A 185 18.19 36.73 -55.77
C SER A 185 19.08 36.40 -56.97
N LYS A 186 20.33 36.90 -57.00
CA LYS A 186 21.29 36.57 -58.07
C LYS A 186 21.66 35.08 -58.07
N LEU A 187 21.94 34.51 -56.89
CA LEU A 187 22.26 33.08 -56.74
C LEU A 187 21.09 32.19 -57.16
N LYS A 188 19.86 32.58 -56.83
CA LYS A 188 18.64 31.87 -57.25
C LYS A 188 18.48 31.84 -58.77
N ASN A 189 18.66 32.98 -59.44
CA ASN A 189 18.60 33.05 -60.91
C ASN A 189 19.71 32.21 -61.56
N LEU A 190 20.93 32.27 -61.03
CA LEU A 190 22.05 31.47 -61.53
C LEU A 190 21.77 29.95 -61.40
N LEU A 191 21.17 29.54 -60.29
CA LEU A 191 20.77 28.15 -60.07
C LEU A 191 19.70 27.73 -61.07
N GLU A 192 18.70 28.57 -61.32
CA GLU A 192 17.64 28.29 -62.29
C GLU A 192 18.19 28.16 -63.73
N ASP A 193 19.12 29.03 -64.13
CA ASP A 193 19.79 28.96 -65.43
C ASP A 193 20.60 27.67 -65.59
N LYS A 194 21.31 27.25 -64.53
CA LYS A 194 22.06 25.98 -64.53
C LYS A 194 21.16 24.76 -64.57
N VAL A 195 19.98 24.80 -63.95
CA VAL A 195 18.97 23.74 -64.07
C VAL A 195 18.49 23.63 -65.52
N LYS A 196 18.18 24.76 -66.19
CA LYS A 196 17.79 24.78 -67.61
C LYS A 196 18.89 24.23 -68.52
N GLU A 197 20.16 24.54 -68.24
CA GLU A 197 21.31 24.02 -68.97
C GLU A 197 21.45 22.49 -68.80
N CYS A 198 21.33 21.99 -67.57
CA CYS A 198 21.33 20.55 -67.28
C CYS A 198 20.18 19.81 -67.99
N GLU A 199 18.98 20.40 -68.06
CA GLU A 199 17.86 19.82 -68.79
C GLU A 199 18.10 19.75 -70.30
N LYS A 200 18.74 20.77 -70.89
CA LYS A 200 19.13 20.75 -72.31
C LYS A 200 20.15 19.64 -72.58
N LEU A 201 21.20 19.54 -71.77
CA LEU A 201 22.19 18.47 -71.87
C LEU A 201 21.57 17.08 -71.70
N LYS A 202 20.62 16.92 -70.79
CA LYS A 202 19.88 15.67 -70.62
C LYS A 202 19.09 15.29 -71.88
N LYS A 203 18.40 16.25 -72.50
CA LYS A 203 17.67 16.04 -73.76
C LYS A 203 18.60 15.72 -74.93
N GLU A 204 19.78 16.33 -75.02
CA GLU A 204 20.79 15.98 -76.02
C GLU A 204 21.33 14.55 -75.82
N LEU A 205 21.56 14.16 -74.56
CA LEU A 205 22.03 12.82 -74.21
C LEU A 205 20.99 11.74 -74.53
N GLU A 206 19.70 12.03 -74.36
CA GLU A 206 18.61 11.14 -74.78
C GLU A 206 18.46 11.04 -76.31
N LYS A 207 18.67 12.14 -77.06
CA LYS A 207 18.66 12.10 -78.53
C LYS A 207 19.80 11.26 -79.12
N ASN A 208 20.95 11.19 -78.43
CA ASN A 208 22.06 10.33 -78.82
C ASN A 208 21.89 8.85 -78.41
N LYS A 209 20.77 8.48 -77.77
CA LYS A 209 20.39 7.09 -77.48
C LYS A 209 19.32 6.60 -78.47
N THR A 210 19.65 6.55 -79.75
CA THR A 210 18.94 5.67 -80.70
C THR A 210 19.76 4.41 -80.96
N PRO A 211 19.14 3.22 -81.09
CA PRO A 211 19.81 1.95 -80.86
C PRO A 211 20.35 1.36 -82.16
N LYS A 212 21.67 1.24 -82.28
CA LYS A 212 22.31 0.27 -83.18
C LYS A 212 23.54 -0.33 -82.49
N GLN A 213 23.35 -1.59 -82.08
CA GLN A 213 24.32 -2.69 -81.92
C GLN A 213 25.60 -2.45 -81.09
N PRO A 214 26.02 -3.46 -80.31
CA PRO A 214 27.11 -3.36 -79.36
C PRO A 214 28.44 -3.53 -80.09
N GLU A 215 29.44 -2.71 -79.78
CA GLU A 215 30.82 -3.13 -79.55
C GLU A 215 31.74 -1.92 -79.36
N LYS A 216 32.62 -2.03 -78.36
CA LYS A 216 33.84 -1.23 -78.16
C LYS A 216 33.64 0.25 -77.86
N ASN A 217 33.27 0.55 -76.61
CA ASN A 217 33.60 1.82 -75.94
C ASN A 217 33.78 1.60 -74.43
N SER A 218 34.75 0.74 -74.05
CA SER A 218 35.07 0.55 -72.62
C SER A 218 35.68 1.80 -72.00
N THR A 219 36.32 2.67 -72.78
CA THR A 219 37.02 3.86 -72.30
C THR A 219 36.08 4.96 -71.80
N SER A 220 34.92 5.15 -72.43
CA SER A 220 33.94 6.17 -72.00
C SER A 220 33.18 5.72 -70.74
N ILE A 221 32.89 4.42 -70.63
CA ILE A 221 32.26 3.85 -69.44
C ILE A 221 33.26 3.84 -68.26
N GLU A 222 34.53 3.51 -68.49
CA GLU A 222 35.58 3.62 -67.47
C GLU A 222 35.78 5.07 -67.01
N TYR A 223 35.73 6.05 -67.92
CA TYR A 223 35.82 7.46 -67.54
C TYR A 223 34.65 7.90 -66.66
N LEU A 224 33.42 7.51 -67.00
CA LEU A 224 32.24 7.81 -66.17
C LEU A 224 32.28 7.08 -64.83
N LYS A 225 32.79 5.84 -64.79
CA LYS A 225 32.95 5.05 -63.57
C LYS A 225 34.00 5.69 -62.65
N LYS A 226 35.14 6.13 -63.20
CA LYS A 226 36.18 6.86 -62.47
C LYS A 226 35.67 8.19 -61.91
N ARG A 227 34.88 8.94 -62.69
CA ARG A 227 34.28 10.20 -62.23
C ARG A 227 33.24 9.99 -61.12
N LEU A 228 32.48 8.88 -61.19
CA LEU A 228 31.57 8.48 -60.11
C LEU A 228 32.33 8.10 -58.84
N GLU A 229 33.45 7.40 -58.97
CA GLU A 229 34.31 7.00 -57.86
C GLU A 229 34.99 8.21 -57.18
N GLU A 230 35.47 9.17 -57.96
CA GLU A 230 36.00 10.45 -57.45
C GLU A 230 34.91 11.24 -56.67
N LYS A 231 33.68 11.30 -57.20
CA LYS A 231 32.56 11.96 -56.51
C LYS A 231 32.13 11.24 -55.24
N ALA A 232 32.17 9.90 -55.23
CA ALA A 232 31.91 9.11 -54.03
C ALA A 232 32.98 9.37 -52.95
N TRP A 233 34.25 9.51 -53.34
CA TRP A 233 35.34 9.82 -52.42
C TRP A 233 35.23 11.23 -51.82
N GLU A 234 34.91 12.25 -52.64
CA GLU A 234 34.66 13.61 -52.15
C GLU A 234 33.52 13.67 -51.13
N LEU A 235 32.42 12.95 -51.40
CA LEU A 235 31.26 12.91 -50.53
C LEU A 235 31.58 12.26 -49.18
N ASN A 236 32.37 11.18 -49.20
CA ASN A 236 32.85 10.52 -48.00
C ASN A 236 33.79 11.42 -47.18
N LYS A 237 34.65 12.20 -47.85
CA LYS A 237 35.51 13.20 -47.20
C LYS A 237 34.70 14.30 -46.50
N ILE A 238 33.62 14.78 -47.13
CA ILE A 238 32.72 15.77 -46.51
C ILE A 238 32.01 15.17 -45.28
N GLN A 239 31.51 13.93 -45.37
CA GLN A 239 30.90 13.24 -44.24
C GLN A 239 31.88 13.06 -43.07
N GLN A 240 33.14 12.72 -43.36
CA GLN A 240 34.17 12.60 -42.33
C GLN A 240 34.47 13.94 -41.66
N ILE A 241 34.54 15.05 -42.41
CA ILE A 241 34.72 16.39 -41.84
C ILE A 241 33.55 16.78 -40.93
N MET A 242 32.32 16.45 -41.31
CA MET A 242 31.15 16.69 -40.45
C MET A 242 31.21 15.88 -39.16
N LYS A 243 31.60 14.60 -39.26
CA LYS A 243 31.73 13.70 -38.10
C LYS A 243 32.84 14.17 -37.15
N ASP A 244 33.99 14.55 -37.69
CA ASP A 244 35.09 15.14 -36.93
C ASP A 244 34.69 16.45 -36.24
N LYS A 245 33.89 17.31 -36.90
CA LYS A 245 33.38 18.55 -36.29
C LYS A 245 32.41 18.28 -35.14
N THR A 246 31.63 17.20 -35.20
CA THR A 246 30.76 16.78 -34.10
C THR A 246 31.52 16.10 -32.96
N GLU A 247 32.54 15.30 -33.26
CA GLU A 247 33.31 14.54 -32.27
C GLU A 247 34.43 15.35 -31.60
N LYS A 248 35.02 16.34 -32.28
CA LYS A 248 36.03 17.26 -31.70
C LYS A 248 35.42 18.45 -30.94
N ASN A 249 34.09 18.57 -30.93
CA ASN A 249 33.34 19.47 -30.05
C ASN A 249 32.38 18.67 -29.12
N PRO A 250 32.85 17.67 -28.34
CA PRO A 250 32.01 17.01 -27.36
C PRO A 250 31.90 17.92 -26.13
N GLY A 251 31.06 18.95 -26.24
CA GLY A 251 30.60 19.74 -25.11
C GLY A 251 31.29 21.09 -24.94
N LYS A 252 30.53 22.16 -25.21
CA LYS A 252 30.18 23.02 -24.08
C LYS A 252 29.11 22.27 -23.28
N PHE A 253 29.57 21.29 -22.51
CA PHE A 253 28.88 20.89 -21.30
C PHE A 253 28.73 22.20 -20.53
N ILE A 254 27.51 22.72 -20.48
CA ILE A 254 27.18 23.74 -19.50
C ILE A 254 27.42 23.03 -18.17
N GLU A 255 28.56 23.31 -17.56
CA GLU A 255 28.77 23.09 -16.14
C GLU A 255 27.58 23.76 -15.46
N ARG A 256 26.55 22.97 -15.14
CA ARG A 256 25.62 23.32 -14.08
C ARG A 256 26.47 23.35 -12.83
N LYS A 257 27.08 24.51 -12.59
CA LYS A 257 27.64 24.88 -11.30
C LYS A 257 26.64 24.42 -10.27
N LYS A 258 27.09 23.54 -9.38
CA LYS A 258 26.46 23.27 -8.10
C LYS A 258 26.10 24.63 -7.48
N LYS A 259 24.85 25.05 -7.60
CA LYS A 259 24.28 26.03 -6.69
C LYS A 259 24.31 25.33 -5.33
N ARG A 260 25.33 25.67 -4.55
CA ARG A 260 25.31 25.51 -3.10
C ARG A 260 24.00 26.12 -2.62
N SER A 261 23.12 25.31 -2.05
CA SER A 261 22.06 25.80 -1.19
C SER A 261 22.73 26.45 0.02
N MET A 262 22.66 27.77 0.07
CA MET A 262 22.73 28.50 1.33
C MET A 262 21.35 28.39 1.95
N ASP A 263 21.12 27.36 2.76
CA ASP A 263 20.35 27.47 4.01
C ASP A 263 20.47 26.16 4.81
N ASP A 264 21.63 25.93 5.43
CA ASP A 264 21.76 24.99 6.55
C ASP A 264 21.89 25.83 7.82
N GLY A 265 20.73 26.21 8.33
CA GLY A 265 20.57 26.99 9.55
C GLY A 265 19.32 26.54 10.29
N ASN A 266 19.45 25.42 11.00
CA ASN A 266 18.61 25.04 12.13
C ASN A 266 17.24 24.38 11.80
N ARG A 267 17.22 23.04 11.78
CA ARG A 267 16.06 22.22 12.22
C ARG A 267 16.50 20.78 12.50
N ASN A 268 16.91 20.54 13.74
CA ASN A 268 16.84 19.22 14.35
C ASN A 268 15.35 18.85 14.51
N THR A 269 14.77 18.18 13.51
CA THR A 269 13.53 17.42 13.68
C THR A 269 13.80 15.96 13.37
N PRO A 270 13.62 15.03 14.31
CA PRO A 270 13.84 13.61 14.07
C PRO A 270 12.80 13.09 13.08
N SER A 271 13.28 12.43 12.02
CA SER A 271 12.44 11.75 11.04
C SER A 271 11.56 10.67 11.71
N PRO A 272 10.24 10.63 11.45
CA PRO A 272 9.33 9.64 12.04
C PRO A 272 9.38 8.26 11.35
N PHE A 273 10.28 8.05 10.38
CA PHE A 273 10.36 6.81 9.59
C PHE A 273 11.70 6.08 9.73
N ARG A 274 12.35 6.16 10.89
CA ARG A 274 13.46 5.25 11.20
C ARG A 274 12.88 3.92 11.70
N ASN A 275 12.88 2.91 10.84
CA ASN A 275 12.63 1.52 11.23
C ASN A 275 13.68 1.11 12.28
N LYS A 276 13.25 1.10 13.54
CA LYS A 276 14.04 0.60 14.67
C LYS A 276 14.08 -0.92 14.59
N LYS A 277 15.15 -1.44 13.99
CA LYS A 277 15.60 -2.81 14.22
C LYS A 277 16.23 -2.86 15.61
N GLU A 278 15.53 -3.57 16.50
CA GLU A 278 15.99 -4.44 17.60
C GLU A 278 17.07 -3.96 18.57
N THR A 279 16.73 -3.98 19.86
CA THR A 279 17.66 -4.46 20.91
C THR A 279 16.86 -4.99 22.10
N GLU A 280 17.27 -6.18 22.52
CA GLU A 280 16.63 -7.10 23.46
C GLU A 280 16.66 -6.63 24.92
N THR A 281 15.64 -7.01 25.70
CA THR A 281 15.81 -7.35 27.12
C THR A 281 14.73 -8.34 27.57
N THR A 282 15.06 -9.62 27.41
CA THR A 282 14.95 -10.71 28.40
C THR A 282 13.83 -10.62 29.46
N TRP A 283 12.71 -11.35 29.30
CA TRP A 283 12.08 -12.15 30.36
C TRP A 283 11.48 -13.41 29.73
N SER A 284 11.93 -14.54 30.25
CA SER A 284 11.66 -15.91 29.84
C SER A 284 10.30 -16.40 30.35
N GLU A 285 9.44 -16.89 29.46
CA GLU A 285 8.46 -17.92 29.85
C GLU A 285 8.12 -18.85 28.69
N SER A 286 8.33 -20.15 28.95
CA SER A 286 8.30 -21.26 28.02
C SER A 286 6.88 -21.65 27.60
N ARG A 287 6.63 -21.84 26.29
CA ARG A 287 5.58 -22.73 25.74
C ARG A 287 5.80 -23.06 24.24
N PRO A 288 5.26 -24.18 23.74
CA PRO A 288 5.92 -24.99 22.71
C PRO A 288 5.56 -24.62 21.26
N SER A 289 6.49 -25.01 20.38
CA SER A 289 6.52 -24.81 18.93
C SER A 289 5.62 -25.81 18.20
N THR A 290 4.59 -25.33 17.49
CA THR A 290 4.10 -25.93 16.24
C THR A 290 3.28 -24.91 15.43
N ALA A 291 3.87 -24.26 14.42
CA ALA A 291 3.11 -23.74 13.27
C ALA A 291 4.02 -23.44 12.07
N LYS A 292 3.67 -24.03 10.93
CA LYS A 292 4.41 -24.03 9.67
C LYS A 292 4.39 -22.65 9.02
N LYS A 293 5.56 -22.21 8.53
CA LYS A 293 5.73 -20.98 7.73
C LYS A 293 4.98 -21.08 6.40
N THR A 294 4.13 -20.10 6.10
CA THR A 294 3.54 -19.89 4.78
C THR A 294 4.48 -19.10 3.87
N PRO A 295 4.51 -19.37 2.55
CA PRO A 295 5.40 -18.70 1.62
C PRO A 295 4.90 -17.28 1.27
N SER A 296 5.86 -16.38 1.10
CA SER A 296 5.69 -14.97 0.75
C SER A 296 4.99 -14.79 -0.60
N ARG A 297 3.87 -14.07 -0.57
CA ARG A 297 3.08 -13.64 -1.74
C ARG A 297 3.86 -12.60 -2.54
N SER A 298 4.28 -12.95 -3.75
CA SER A 298 4.92 -12.03 -4.69
C SER A 298 3.89 -11.03 -5.23
N HIS A 299 4.28 -9.76 -5.27
CA HIS A 299 3.49 -8.68 -5.86
C HIS A 299 3.50 -8.79 -7.38
N VAL A 300 2.38 -9.19 -7.98
CA VAL A 300 2.15 -9.09 -9.42
C VAL A 300 1.68 -7.66 -9.71
N ARG A 301 2.46 -6.92 -10.49
CA ARG A 301 2.08 -5.60 -11.01
C ARG A 301 0.94 -5.79 -12.02
N SER A 302 -0.20 -5.17 -11.75
CA SER A 302 -1.34 -5.09 -12.67
C SER A 302 -0.98 -4.14 -13.81
N ILE A 303 -1.09 -4.65 -15.04
CA ILE A 303 -0.99 -3.86 -16.28
C ILE A 303 -2.43 -3.56 -16.67
N SER A 304 -2.83 -2.29 -16.62
CA SER A 304 -4.16 -1.86 -17.04
C SER A 304 -4.15 -1.54 -18.54
N ASP A 305 -4.62 -2.47 -19.36
CA ASP A 305 -5.03 -2.17 -20.74
C ASP A 305 -6.46 -1.65 -20.71
N GLN A 306 -6.60 -0.32 -20.70
CA GLN A 306 -7.89 0.35 -20.82
C GLN A 306 -8.09 0.78 -22.28
N THR A 307 -8.61 -0.11 -23.11
CA THR A 307 -9.13 0.25 -24.44
C THR A 307 -10.51 0.88 -24.28
N ARG A 308 -10.62 2.17 -24.63
CA ARG A 308 -11.89 2.89 -24.67
C ARG A 308 -12.71 2.40 -25.87
N PRO A 309 -14.01 2.04 -25.71
CA PRO A 309 -14.89 1.88 -26.85
C PRO A 309 -15.24 3.25 -27.44
N ILE A 310 -15.04 3.38 -28.75
CA ILE A 310 -15.43 4.52 -29.57
C ILE A 310 -16.96 4.52 -29.66
N SER A 311 -17.56 5.58 -29.13
CA SER A 311 -18.97 5.92 -29.32
C SER A 311 -19.25 6.18 -30.81
N SER A 312 -20.22 5.46 -31.38
CA SER A 312 -20.79 5.79 -32.68
C SER A 312 -22.32 5.72 -32.66
N LYS A 313 -22.90 6.92 -32.84
CA LYS A 313 -24.05 7.28 -33.69
C LYS A 313 -25.48 6.81 -33.35
N LYS A 314 -26.27 7.83 -32.98
CA LYS A 314 -27.65 8.14 -33.35
C LYS A 314 -28.27 7.41 -34.57
N MET A 315 -29.51 6.99 -34.37
CA MET A 315 -30.72 7.09 -35.24
C MET A 315 -31.90 7.00 -34.24
N ILE A 316 -32.89 7.90 -34.08
CA ILE A 316 -33.81 8.59 -35.02
C ILE A 316 -34.18 7.62 -36.15
N ILE A 317 -35.30 6.90 -36.08
CA ILE A 317 -36.71 7.35 -36.07
C ILE A 317 -37.54 6.47 -35.13
#